data_AF-A0A2N7Q7G2-F1
#
_entry.id   AF-A0A2N7Q7G2-F1
#
_cell.length_a   1.000
_cell.length_b   1.000
_cell.length_c   1.000
_cell.angle_alpha   90.00
_cell.angle_beta   90.00
_cell.angle_gamma   90.00
#
_symmetry.space_group_name_H-M   'P 1'
#
loop_
_entity.id
_entity.type
_entity.pdbx_description
1 polymer ?
#
loop_
_entity_poly.entity_id
_entity_poly.type
_entity_poly.pdbx_seq_one_letter_code
_entity_poly.pdbx_strand_id
1 'polypeptide(L)'
;KERRKLIQKRRRAASREVTGAGTELEEAPLKLIRLPFFSDKPISLQEALLELEEGKKEVFMFRKEGSESWAAVFRRKDGQIGLVDPEG
;
A
#
# COMPACT_ATOMS: atom_id res chain seq x y z
N LYS A 1 -6.34 29.30 -38.59
CA LYS A 1 -5.73 29.59 -37.26
C LYS A 1 -6.58 28.97 -36.14
N GLU A 2 -7.01 27.71 -36.31
CA GLU A 2 -8.19 27.16 -35.57
C GLU A 2 -7.95 25.81 -34.88
N ARG A 3 -6.70 25.34 -34.80
CA ARG A 3 -6.39 24.03 -34.18
C ARG A 3 -6.16 24.07 -32.66
N ARG A 4 -6.25 25.24 -32.02
CA ARG A 4 -5.88 25.42 -30.60
C ARG A 4 -7.03 25.27 -29.60
N LYS A 5 -8.30 25.17 -30.04
CA LYS A 5 -9.45 25.14 -29.12
C LYS A 5 -9.89 23.74 -28.67
N LEU A 6 -9.33 22.66 -29.21
CA LEU A 6 -9.81 21.30 -28.92
C LEU A 6 -9.09 20.59 -27.75
N ILE A 7 -7.92 21.08 -27.34
CA ILE A 7 -7.06 20.36 -26.37
C ILE A 7 -7.48 20.62 -24.91
N GLN A 8 -8.09 21.77 -24.60
CA GLN A 8 -8.47 22.08 -23.22
C GLN A 8 -9.73 21.36 -22.72
N LYS A 9 -10.56 20.82 -23.63
CA LYS A 9 -11.79 20.11 -23.24
C LYS A 9 -11.55 18.68 -22.75
N ARG A 10 -10.41 18.05 -23.09
CA ARG A 10 -10.05 16.70 -22.64
C ARG A 10 -9.45 16.64 -21.24
N ARG A 11 -8.83 17.73 -20.77
CA ARG A 11 -8.13 17.73 -19.46
C ARG A 11 -9.07 17.90 -18.25
N ARG A 12 -10.31 18.35 -18.45
CA ARG A 12 -11.34 18.44 -17.39
C ARG A 12 -12.22 17.21 -17.25
N ALA A 13 -12.20 16.30 -18.22
CA ALA A 13 -12.96 15.04 -18.17
C ALA A 13 -12.18 13.89 -17.50
N ALA A 14 -10.84 13.97 -17.44
CA ALA A 14 -10.00 12.92 -16.82
C ALA A 14 -9.82 13.06 -15.29
N SER A 15 -10.27 14.16 -14.68
CA SER A 15 -10.22 14.35 -13.21
C SER A 15 -11.56 14.11 -12.52
N ARG A 16 -12.56 13.57 -13.22
CA ARG A 16 -13.92 13.41 -12.66
C ARG A 16 -14.39 11.96 -12.50
N GLU A 17 -13.49 11.00 -12.65
CA GLU A 17 -13.81 9.57 -12.50
C GLU A 17 -12.77 8.85 -11.63
N VAL A 18 -12.69 9.25 -10.35
CA VAL A 18 -12.48 8.26 -9.28
C VAL A 18 -13.56 8.54 -8.24
N THR A 19 -14.75 8.05 -8.57
CA THR A 19 -15.83 7.74 -7.66
C THR A 19 -15.31 6.87 -6.53
N GLY A 20 -15.13 7.46 -5.35
CA GLY A 20 -15.15 6.75 -4.08
C GLY A 20 -16.53 6.87 -3.45
N ALA A 21 -17.58 6.46 -4.19
CA ALA A 21 -18.85 6.13 -3.56
C ALA A 21 -18.60 4.82 -2.80
N GLY A 22 -18.59 4.89 -1.48
CA GLY A 22 -18.26 3.76 -0.63
C GLY A 22 -18.90 3.92 0.73
N THR A 23 -20.22 3.70 0.73
CA THR A 23 -21.01 3.11 1.81
C THR A 23 -20.75 3.62 3.21
N GLU A 24 -21.75 4.33 3.74
CA GLU A 24 -22.08 4.41 5.16
C GLU A 24 -22.31 2.96 5.66
N LEU A 25 -21.23 2.21 5.81
CA LEU A 25 -21.21 0.94 6.52
C LEU A 25 -21.38 1.36 7.97
N GLU A 26 -22.47 0.96 8.60
CA GLU A 26 -22.58 0.95 10.06
C GLU A 26 -21.22 0.52 10.61
N GLU A 27 -20.57 1.44 11.33
CA GLU A 27 -19.21 1.25 11.83
C GLU A 27 -19.27 0.12 12.87
N ALA A 28 -19.16 -1.13 12.38
CA ALA A 28 -18.84 -2.25 13.21
C ALA A 28 -17.61 -1.83 14.02
N PRO A 29 -17.63 -1.95 15.35
CA PRO A 29 -16.59 -1.39 16.20
C PRO A 29 -15.23 -1.92 15.71
N LEU A 30 -14.30 -1.00 15.43
CA LEU A 30 -12.96 -1.32 14.96
C LEU A 30 -12.32 -2.29 15.97
N LYS A 31 -12.26 -3.57 15.59
CA LYS A 31 -11.72 -4.61 16.45
C LYS A 31 -10.20 -4.57 16.35
N LEU A 32 -9.55 -4.24 17.47
CA LEU A 32 -8.10 -4.31 17.56
C LEU A 32 -7.67 -5.78 17.62
N ILE A 33 -6.96 -6.23 16.58
CA ILE A 33 -6.44 -7.59 16.46
C ILE A 33 -4.91 -7.52 16.49
N ARG A 34 -4.29 -8.31 17.37
CA ARG A 34 -2.83 -8.45 17.42
C ARG A 34 -2.40 -9.58 16.49
N LEU A 35 -1.55 -9.25 15.50
CA LEU A 35 -1.04 -10.20 14.53
C LEU A 35 0.46 -10.41 14.74
N PRO A 36 0.96 -11.66 14.74
CA PRO A 36 2.38 -11.96 14.91
C PRO A 36 3.13 -11.92 13.57
N PHE A 37 2.83 -10.97 12.69
CA PHE A 37 3.42 -10.90 11.35
C PHE A 37 4.71 -10.09 11.36
N PHE A 38 5.71 -10.61 12.07
CA PHE A 38 7.03 -9.98 12.09
C PHE A 38 8.17 -10.99 12.14
N SER A 39 9.34 -10.57 11.64
CA SER A 39 10.62 -11.26 11.81
C SER A 39 11.57 -10.38 12.62
N ASP A 40 12.13 -10.95 13.69
CA ASP A 40 13.22 -10.37 14.47
C ASP A 40 14.57 -10.50 13.76
N LYS A 41 14.70 -11.51 12.88
CA LYS A 41 15.90 -11.70 12.07
C LYS A 41 15.97 -10.63 10.98
N PRO A 42 17.14 -9.98 10.81
CA PRO A 42 17.40 -9.13 9.65
C PRO A 42 17.23 -9.94 8.36
N ILE A 43 16.43 -9.43 7.44
CA ILE A 43 16.19 -10.03 6.13
C ILE A 43 16.13 -8.94 5.06
N SER A 44 16.36 -9.32 3.81
CA SER A 44 16.26 -8.44 2.66
C SER A 44 14.80 -8.09 2.34
N LEU A 45 14.60 -7.02 1.57
CA LEU A 45 13.26 -6.65 1.08
C LEU A 45 12.63 -7.78 0.25
N GLN A 46 13.41 -8.48 -0.57
CA GLN A 46 12.93 -9.57 -1.42
C GLN A 46 12.40 -10.73 -0.56
N GLU A 47 13.12 -11.09 0.51
CA GLU A 47 12.66 -12.12 1.45
C GLU A 47 11.41 -11.68 2.20
N ALA A 48 11.32 -10.41 2.61
CA ALA A 48 10.12 -9.88 3.24
C ALA A 48 8.88 -9.94 2.32
N LEU A 49 9.06 -9.72 1.01
CA LEU A 49 7.98 -9.87 0.03
C LEU A 49 7.54 -11.33 -0.11
N LEU A 50 8.50 -12.27 -0.12
CA LEU A 50 8.19 -13.70 -0.16
C LEU A 50 7.38 -14.13 1.08
N GLU A 51 7.78 -13.68 2.26
CA GLU A 51 7.07 -13.93 3.53
C GLU A 51 5.65 -13.37 3.56
N LEU A 52 5.43 -12.22 2.91
CA LEU A 52 4.12 -11.59 2.76
C LEU A 52 3.22 -12.44 1.83
N GLU A 53 3.77 -12.95 0.73
CA GLU A 53 3.05 -13.79 -0.23
C GLU A 53 2.74 -15.19 0.31
N GLU A 54 3.69 -15.83 0.99
CA GLU A 54 3.58 -17.22 1.44
C GLU A 54 2.47 -17.40 2.50
N GLY A 55 2.30 -16.44 3.39
CA GLY A 55 1.36 -16.55 4.51
C GLY A 55 -0.03 -15.96 4.27
N LYS A 56 -0.34 -15.46 3.06
CA LYS A 56 -1.48 -14.53 2.83
C LYS A 56 -1.52 -13.40 3.89
N LYS A 57 -0.35 -12.97 4.36
CA LYS A 57 -0.24 -11.93 5.37
C LYS A 57 -0.60 -10.61 4.71
N GLU A 58 -1.41 -9.78 5.36
CA GLU A 58 -1.76 -8.46 4.83
C GLU A 58 -0.65 -7.43 5.07
N VAL A 59 0.13 -7.67 6.12
CA VAL A 59 1.27 -6.85 6.55
C VAL A 59 2.36 -7.77 7.09
N PHE A 60 3.61 -7.39 6.87
CA PHE A 60 4.76 -8.08 7.41
C PHE A 60 5.84 -7.07 7.81
N MET A 61 6.24 -7.10 9.08
CA MET A 61 7.25 -6.21 9.65
C MET A 61 8.57 -6.96 9.83
N PHE A 62 9.69 -6.36 9.49
CA PHE A 62 10.99 -7.04 9.52
C PHE A 62 12.12 -6.07 9.85
N ARG A 63 13.22 -6.61 10.37
CA ARG A 63 14.49 -5.88 10.41
C ARG A 63 15.14 -5.92 9.04
N LYS A 64 15.59 -4.77 8.53
CA LYS A 64 16.28 -4.72 7.24
C LYS A 64 17.66 -5.37 7.33
N GLU A 65 18.05 -6.08 6.30
CA GLU A 65 19.43 -6.51 6.13
C GLU A 65 20.34 -5.29 5.87
N GLY A 66 21.48 -5.22 6.55
CA GLY A 66 22.45 -4.13 6.43
C GLY A 66 22.13 -2.85 7.23
N SER A 67 20.92 -2.74 7.79
CA SER A 67 20.56 -1.67 8.72
C SER A 67 19.75 -2.25 9.87
N GLU A 68 20.11 -1.98 11.13
CA GLU A 68 19.31 -2.44 12.28
C GLU A 68 17.92 -1.76 12.40
N SER A 69 17.54 -0.98 11.40
CA SER A 69 16.25 -0.33 11.27
C SER A 69 15.13 -1.30 10.90
N TRP A 70 13.94 -1.00 11.40
CA TRP A 70 12.71 -1.73 11.09
C TRP A 70 12.08 -1.22 9.81
N ALA A 71 11.49 -2.12 9.02
CA ALA A 71 10.64 -1.80 7.88
C ALA A 71 9.40 -2.69 7.88
N ALA A 72 8.38 -2.29 7.13
CA ALA A 72 7.18 -3.10 6.94
C ALA A 72 6.73 -3.08 5.49
N VAL A 73 6.33 -4.25 4.97
CA VAL A 73 5.66 -4.39 3.68
C VAL A 73 4.21 -4.78 3.90
N PHE A 74 3.30 -4.27 3.07
CA PHE A 74 1.88 -4.57 3.21
C PHE A 74 1.16 -4.52 1.86
N ARG A 75 0.05 -5.24 1.77
CA ARG A 75 -0.79 -5.26 0.57
C ARG A 75 -1.80 -4.13 0.63
N ARG A 76 -1.81 -3.30 -0.40
CA ARG A 76 -2.77 -2.20 -0.54
C ARG A 76 -4.08 -2.70 -1.16
N LYS A 77 -5.15 -1.93 -0.97
CA LYS A 77 -6.47 -2.19 -1.59
C LYS A 77 -6.42 -2.19 -3.13
N ASP A 78 -5.45 -1.50 -3.72
CA ASP A 78 -5.21 -1.45 -5.17
C ASP A 78 -4.43 -2.66 -5.71
N GLY A 79 -4.05 -3.62 -4.86
CA GLY A 79 -3.32 -4.83 -5.24
C GLY A 79 -1.81 -4.65 -5.32
N GLN A 80 -1.30 -3.42 -5.15
CA GLN A 80 0.15 -3.15 -5.09
C GLN A 80 0.70 -3.41 -3.69
N ILE A 81 2.03 -3.52 -3.62
CA ILE A 81 2.76 -3.62 -2.35
C ILE A 81 3.19 -2.22 -1.90
N GLY A 82 2.92 -1.89 -0.65
CA GLY A 82 3.49 -0.72 0.02
C GLY A 82 4.71 -1.11 0.86
N LEU A 83 5.70 -0.22 0.90
CA LEU A 83 6.86 -0.30 1.80
C LEU A 83 6.80 0.89 2.77
N VAL A 84 7.00 0.61 4.05
CA VAL A 84 7.20 1.59 5.11
C VAL A 84 8.62 1.42 5.63
N ASP A 85 9.46 2.41 5.38
CA ASP A 85 10.87 2.44 5.79
C ASP A 85 11.19 3.80 6.44
N PRO A 86 11.54 3.84 7.73
CA PRO A 86 11.93 5.07 8.43
C PRO A 86 13.19 5.72 7.88
N GLU A 87 14.06 4.94 7.22
CA GLU A 87 15.36 5.40 6.69
C GLU A 87 15.30 5.73 5.19
N GLY A 88 14.13 5.57 4.56
CA GLY A 88 13.93 5.69 3.10
C GLY A 88 14.03 7.11 2.55
#